data_AF-A0A3S1EPP9-F1
#
_entry.id   AF-A0A3S1EPP9-F1
#
_cell.length_a   1.000
_cell.length_b   1.000
_cell.length_c   1.000
_cell.angle_alpha   90.00
_cell.angle_beta   90.00
_cell.angle_gamma   90.00
#
_symmetry.space_group_name_H-M   'P 1'
#
loop_
_entity.id
_entity.type
_entity.pdbx_description
1 polymer ?
#
loop_
_entity_poly.entity_id
_entity_poly.type
_entity_poly.pdbx_seq_one_letter_code
_entity_poly.pdbx_strand_id
1 'polypeptide(L)'
;VELASLQEGVPLDALYGVLKALGTEKIPEDPTDLQKVLDAQAERLRKMMSERAALRTDDPEIKRLVASADKAIGQGAIVTARKFLDDAVGRVEQTNHAVDQAEDLVKQKRLADAAIYARRADASGLVFDYKSAAGDYAKAFSLAEKWDDKLRWNYKNQEAEALNAYGYATGDLDALQHSIDAYRTILNFIPNGEQNRDWAITRNNMAVVLQTIGERETETARLEEAARIFRDSLVVFEREKDDLNWAAAQNNLANVLLK
;
A
#
# COMPACT_ATOMS: atom_id res chain seq x y z
N VAL A 1 -12.62 33.51 -29.08
CA VAL A 1 -13.14 32.11 -29.12
C VAL A 1 -12.33 31.26 -30.08
N GLU A 2 -12.26 31.61 -31.37
CA GLU A 2 -11.47 30.87 -32.38
C GLU A 2 -10.00 30.70 -32.00
N LEU A 3 -9.36 31.77 -31.49
CA LEU A 3 -7.97 31.73 -31.02
C LEU A 3 -7.74 30.66 -29.93
N ALA A 4 -8.57 30.66 -28.89
CA ALA A 4 -8.46 29.71 -27.78
C ALA A 4 -8.78 28.26 -28.22
N SER A 5 -9.77 28.09 -29.11
CA SER A 5 -10.10 26.78 -29.70
C SER A 5 -8.93 26.19 -30.50
N LEU A 6 -8.26 27.03 -31.31
CA LEU A 6 -7.08 26.62 -32.08
C LEU A 6 -5.86 26.34 -31.21
N GLN A 7 -5.61 27.17 -30.19
CA GLN A 7 -4.47 27.02 -29.28
C GLN A 7 -4.54 25.73 -28.46
N GLU A 8 -5.73 25.40 -27.94
CA GLU A 8 -5.94 24.22 -27.10
C GLU A 8 -6.44 22.99 -27.87
N GLY A 9 -6.66 23.11 -29.19
CA GLY A 9 -7.12 22.01 -30.03
C GLY A 9 -8.50 21.46 -29.64
N VAL A 10 -9.38 22.31 -29.10
CA VAL A 10 -10.74 21.93 -28.67
C VAL A 10 -11.79 22.33 -29.73
N PRO A 11 -12.89 21.57 -29.89
CA PRO A 11 -13.95 21.91 -30.84
C PRO A 11 -14.54 23.30 -30.58
N LEU A 12 -14.70 24.09 -31.64
CA LEU A 12 -15.21 25.46 -31.56
C LEU A 12 -16.63 25.51 -30.93
N ASP A 13 -17.50 24.58 -31.33
CA ASP A 13 -18.86 24.45 -30.80
C ASP A 13 -18.88 24.17 -29.29
N ALA A 14 -17.93 23.37 -28.79
CA ALA A 14 -17.79 23.08 -27.37
C ALA A 14 -17.50 24.37 -26.57
N LEU A 15 -16.57 25.20 -27.07
CA LEU A 15 -16.18 26.45 -26.41
C LEU A 15 -17.30 27.50 -26.46
N TYR A 16 -18.05 27.61 -27.56
CA TYR A 16 -19.26 28.43 -27.63
C TYR A 16 -20.35 27.94 -26.68
N GLY A 17 -20.51 26.62 -26.56
CA GLY A 17 -21.40 25.99 -25.60
C GLY A 17 -21.09 26.36 -24.16
N VAL A 18 -19.80 26.41 -23.79
CA VAL A 18 -19.35 26.83 -22.46
C VAL A 18 -19.70 28.30 -22.20
N LEU A 19 -19.44 29.19 -23.15
CA LEU A 19 -19.82 30.60 -23.02
C LEU A 19 -21.33 30.77 -22.82
N LYS A 20 -22.14 30.03 -23.59
CA LYS A 20 -23.61 30.03 -23.45
C LYS A 20 -24.04 29.54 -22.07
N ALA A 21 -23.38 28.51 -21.54
CA ALA A 21 -23.69 27.94 -20.23
C ALA A 21 -23.24 28.83 -19.05
N LEU A 22 -22.17 29.62 -19.21
CA LEU A 22 -21.74 30.61 -18.23
C LEU A 22 -22.78 31.72 -18.02
N GLY A 23 -23.53 32.04 -19.08
CA GLY A 23 -24.50 33.13 -19.08
C GLY A 23 -23.81 34.49 -19.21
N THR A 24 -24.52 35.48 -19.73
CA THR A 24 -23.96 36.81 -20.06
C THR A 24 -23.46 37.57 -18.84
N GLU A 25 -24.01 37.30 -17.65
CA GLU A 25 -23.63 37.95 -16.39
C GLU A 25 -22.23 37.55 -15.88
N LYS A 26 -21.69 36.42 -16.34
CA LYS A 26 -20.39 35.89 -15.91
C LYS A 26 -19.28 36.05 -16.95
N ILE A 27 -19.57 36.72 -18.06
CA ILE A 27 -18.61 36.97 -19.15
C ILE A 27 -17.97 38.34 -18.90
N PRO A 28 -16.63 38.43 -18.74
CA PRO A 28 -15.95 39.70 -18.57
C PRO A 28 -16.14 40.64 -19.77
N GLU A 29 -16.35 41.93 -19.51
CA GLU A 29 -16.42 42.96 -20.55
C GLU A 29 -15.03 43.35 -21.08
N ASP A 30 -13.99 43.26 -20.24
CA ASP A 30 -12.61 43.50 -20.65
C ASP A 30 -12.11 42.38 -21.59
N PRO A 31 -11.61 42.72 -22.80
CA PRO A 31 -11.17 41.72 -23.77
C PRO A 31 -10.01 40.83 -23.28
N THR A 32 -9.14 41.36 -22.42
CA THR A 32 -7.99 40.61 -21.89
C THR A 32 -8.46 39.59 -20.87
N ASP A 33 -9.37 39.98 -19.98
CA ASP A 33 -9.95 39.07 -19.00
C ASP A 33 -10.88 38.03 -19.63
N LEU A 34 -11.62 38.40 -20.68
CA LEU A 34 -12.39 37.46 -21.49
C LEU A 34 -11.49 36.40 -22.14
N GLN A 35 -10.34 36.82 -22.70
CA GLN A 35 -9.38 35.89 -23.30
C GLN A 35 -8.82 34.91 -22.26
N LYS A 36 -8.45 35.38 -21.06
CA LYS A 36 -8.01 34.49 -19.96
C LYS A 36 -9.06 33.46 -19.58
N VAL A 37 -10.34 33.86 -19.50
CA VAL A 37 -11.44 32.94 -19.20
C VAL A 37 -11.58 31.90 -20.31
N LEU A 38 -11.51 32.32 -21.58
CA LEU A 38 -11.60 31.42 -22.72
C LEU A 38 -10.47 30.39 -22.75
N ASP A 39 -9.22 30.82 -22.52
CA ASP A 39 -8.06 29.94 -22.48
C ASP A 39 -8.19 28.94 -21.33
N ALA A 40 -8.60 29.39 -20.15
CA ALA A 40 -8.83 28.52 -18.99
C ALA A 40 -9.95 27.49 -19.23
N GLN A 41 -11.05 27.87 -19.89
CA GLN A 41 -12.13 26.94 -20.21
C GLN A 41 -11.74 25.96 -21.32
N ALA A 42 -11.00 26.42 -22.33
CA ALA A 42 -10.49 25.58 -23.41
C ALA A 42 -9.51 24.52 -22.87
N GLU A 43 -8.60 24.90 -21.99
CA GLU A 43 -7.70 23.97 -21.31
C GLU A 43 -8.47 22.94 -20.47
N ARG A 44 -9.53 23.38 -19.76
CA ARG A 44 -10.39 22.47 -18.98
C ARG A 44 -11.11 21.46 -19.86
N LEU A 45 -11.67 21.90 -20.99
CA LEU A 45 -12.30 21.06 -22.00
C LEU A 45 -11.31 20.03 -22.56
N ARG A 46 -10.12 20.49 -22.95
CA ARG A 46 -9.04 19.63 -23.45
C ARG A 46 -8.69 18.56 -22.44
N LYS A 47 -8.52 18.94 -21.17
CA LYS A 47 -8.24 18.00 -20.07
C LYS A 47 -9.35 16.96 -19.91
N MET A 48 -10.62 17.39 -19.81
CA MET A 48 -11.76 16.48 -19.70
C MET A 48 -11.82 15.48 -20.87
N MET A 49 -11.58 15.94 -22.09
CA MET A 49 -11.55 15.08 -23.28
C MET A 49 -10.38 14.09 -23.27
N SER A 50 -9.24 14.45 -22.67
CA SER A 50 -8.07 13.58 -22.57
C SER A 50 -8.20 12.52 -21.46
N GLU A 51 -8.70 12.88 -20.28
CA GLU A 51 -8.91 11.97 -19.14
C GLU A 51 -9.93 10.86 -19.48
N ARG A 52 -10.89 11.17 -20.34
CA ARG A 52 -11.87 10.23 -20.91
C ARG A 52 -11.24 9.00 -21.56
N ALA A 53 -10.12 9.16 -22.29
CA ALA A 53 -9.45 8.04 -22.95
C ALA A 53 -8.87 7.03 -21.95
N ALA A 54 -8.67 7.44 -20.69
CA ALA A 54 -8.10 6.63 -19.63
C ALA A 54 -9.16 5.96 -18.73
N LEU A 55 -10.41 6.45 -18.73
CA LEU A 55 -11.49 5.95 -17.87
C LEU A 55 -12.02 4.59 -18.37
N ARG A 56 -11.67 3.51 -17.64
CA ARG A 56 -12.21 2.16 -17.86
C ARG A 56 -13.18 1.84 -16.72
N THR A 57 -14.47 1.95 -16.99
CA THR A 57 -15.52 1.29 -16.19
C THR A 57 -15.99 0.06 -16.95
N ASP A 58 -16.57 -0.94 -16.28
CA ASP A 58 -17.27 -2.06 -16.92
C ASP A 58 -18.79 -1.98 -16.82
N ASP A 59 -19.33 -0.99 -16.10
CA ASP A 59 -20.78 -0.76 -16.05
C ASP A 59 -21.28 -0.21 -17.40
N PRO A 60 -22.17 -0.93 -18.11
CA PRO A 60 -22.62 -0.55 -19.45
C PRO A 60 -23.46 0.73 -19.46
N GLU A 61 -24.17 1.03 -18.37
CA GLU A 61 -25.00 2.23 -18.28
C GLU A 61 -24.14 3.47 -18.02
N ILE A 62 -23.13 3.36 -17.15
CA ILE A 62 -22.14 4.44 -16.96
C ILE A 62 -21.39 4.71 -18.28
N LYS A 63 -20.98 3.66 -19.01
CA LYS A 63 -20.38 3.81 -20.35
C LYS A 63 -21.28 4.61 -21.30
N ARG A 64 -22.57 4.27 -21.34
CA ARG A 64 -23.56 4.91 -22.21
C ARG A 64 -23.78 6.38 -21.85
N LEU A 65 -23.92 6.68 -20.55
CA LEU A 65 -24.16 8.03 -20.05
C LEU A 65 -22.94 8.94 -20.28
N VAL A 66 -21.73 8.46 -19.99
CA VAL A 66 -20.48 9.20 -20.26
C VAL A 66 -20.32 9.46 -21.76
N ALA A 67 -20.49 8.45 -22.62
CA ALA A 67 -20.41 8.64 -24.07
C ALA A 67 -21.44 9.66 -24.60
N SER A 68 -22.63 9.71 -24.00
CA SER A 68 -23.68 10.68 -24.33
C SER A 68 -23.31 12.09 -23.87
N ALA A 69 -22.73 12.23 -22.67
CA ALA A 69 -22.18 13.49 -22.18
C ALA A 69 -21.07 14.01 -23.12
N ASP A 70 -20.14 13.14 -23.52
CA ASP A 70 -19.03 13.52 -24.39
C ASP A 70 -19.49 14.01 -25.76
N LYS A 71 -20.48 13.34 -26.34
CA LYS A 71 -21.09 13.77 -27.60
C LYS A 71 -21.75 15.14 -27.42
N ALA A 72 -22.46 15.35 -26.32
CA ALA A 72 -23.08 16.64 -26.01
C ALA A 72 -22.03 17.75 -25.81
N ILE A 73 -20.89 17.47 -25.17
CA ILE A 73 -19.77 18.42 -25.02
C ILE A 73 -19.23 18.82 -26.40
N GLY A 74 -18.93 17.84 -27.26
CA GLY A 74 -18.44 18.09 -28.61
C GLY A 74 -19.39 18.93 -29.46
N GLN A 75 -20.70 18.88 -29.17
CA GLN A 75 -21.75 19.66 -29.82
C GLN A 75 -22.07 21.00 -29.11
N GLY A 76 -21.34 21.38 -28.06
CA GLY A 76 -21.61 22.60 -27.29
C GLY A 76 -22.84 22.53 -26.37
N ALA A 77 -23.46 21.37 -26.21
CA ALA A 77 -24.64 21.17 -25.35
C ALA A 77 -24.24 20.91 -23.88
N ILE A 78 -23.54 21.86 -23.27
CA ILE A 78 -22.90 21.69 -21.95
C ILE A 78 -23.89 21.37 -20.82
N VAL A 79 -25.08 21.99 -20.81
CA VAL A 79 -26.13 21.70 -19.81
C VAL A 79 -26.64 20.26 -19.95
N THR A 80 -26.83 19.78 -21.18
CA THR A 80 -27.24 18.40 -21.45
C THR A 80 -26.14 17.42 -21.05
N ALA A 81 -24.88 17.73 -21.36
CA ALA A 81 -23.75 16.92 -20.93
C ALA A 81 -23.69 16.77 -19.41
N ARG A 82 -23.90 17.86 -18.67
CA ARG A 82 -23.97 17.83 -17.21
C ARG A 82 -25.07 16.90 -16.71
N LYS A 83 -26.27 16.95 -17.30
CA LYS A 83 -27.36 16.06 -16.91
C LYS A 83 -27.01 14.58 -17.06
N PHE A 84 -26.38 14.20 -18.18
CA PHE A 84 -25.92 12.81 -18.37
C PHE A 84 -24.87 12.39 -17.33
N LEU A 85 -23.99 13.31 -16.92
CA LEU A 85 -23.02 13.06 -15.85
C LEU A 85 -23.70 12.97 -14.47
N ASP A 86 -24.70 13.79 -14.20
CA ASP A 86 -25.50 13.71 -12.96
C ASP A 86 -26.20 12.34 -12.87
N ASP A 87 -26.78 11.85 -13.98
CA ASP A 87 -27.38 10.51 -14.05
C ASP A 87 -26.32 9.41 -13.82
N ALA A 88 -25.11 9.58 -14.35
CA ALA A 88 -24.00 8.64 -14.15
C ALA A 88 -23.53 8.61 -12.69
N VAL A 89 -23.48 9.76 -12.01
CA VAL A 89 -23.19 9.85 -10.57
C VAL A 89 -24.28 9.13 -9.77
N GLY A 90 -25.56 9.34 -10.10
CA GLY A 90 -26.67 8.63 -9.44
C GLY A 90 -26.54 7.11 -9.58
N ARG A 91 -26.07 6.61 -10.73
CA ARG A 91 -25.77 5.19 -10.93
C ARG A 91 -24.62 4.72 -10.04
N VAL A 92 -23.53 5.48 -9.94
CA VAL A 92 -22.38 5.18 -9.06
C VAL A 92 -22.87 5.05 -7.61
N GLU A 93 -23.61 6.05 -7.12
CA GLU A 93 -24.12 6.08 -5.74
C GLU A 93 -25.03 4.88 -5.43
N GLN A 94 -25.90 4.49 -6.37
CA GLN A 94 -26.74 3.30 -6.23
C GLN A 94 -25.94 1.99 -6.15
N THR A 95 -24.81 1.91 -6.86
CA THR A 95 -23.99 0.69 -6.92
C THR A 95 -22.91 0.62 -5.85
N ASN A 96 -22.48 1.75 -5.27
CA ASN A 96 -21.36 1.82 -4.33
C ASN A 96 -21.55 0.88 -3.14
N HIS A 97 -22.73 0.86 -2.53
CA HIS A 97 -23.00 -0.01 -1.38
C HIS A 97 -22.80 -1.51 -1.71
N ALA A 98 -23.16 -1.96 -2.91
CA ALA A 98 -22.95 -3.34 -3.31
C ALA A 98 -21.45 -3.65 -3.55
N VAL A 99 -20.68 -2.67 -4.02
CA VAL A 99 -19.23 -2.78 -4.17
C VAL A 99 -18.56 -2.87 -2.81
N ASP A 100 -18.92 -2.00 -1.86
CA ASP A 100 -18.39 -2.02 -0.49
C ASP A 100 -18.68 -3.36 0.19
N GLN A 101 -19.92 -3.86 0.08
CA GLN A 101 -20.29 -5.18 0.59
C GLN A 101 -19.49 -6.32 -0.04
N ALA A 102 -19.26 -6.27 -1.36
CA ALA A 102 -18.45 -7.27 -2.04
C ALA A 102 -16.99 -7.22 -1.59
N GLU A 103 -16.42 -6.03 -1.39
CA GLU A 103 -15.08 -5.86 -0.86
C GLU A 103 -14.95 -6.42 0.56
N ASP A 104 -15.93 -6.15 1.43
CA ASP A 104 -15.98 -6.70 2.78
C ASP A 104 -16.05 -8.23 2.79
N LEU A 105 -16.86 -8.83 1.91
CA LEU A 105 -16.93 -10.28 1.77
C LEU A 105 -15.60 -10.88 1.28
N VAL A 106 -14.92 -10.23 0.33
CA VAL A 106 -13.59 -10.64 -0.13
C VAL A 106 -12.59 -10.55 1.02
N LYS A 107 -12.59 -9.44 1.77
CA LYS A 107 -11.74 -9.25 2.96
C LYS A 107 -11.95 -10.38 3.97
N GLN A 108 -13.20 -10.64 4.38
CA GLN A 108 -13.53 -11.68 5.34
C GLN A 108 -13.07 -13.06 4.88
N LYS A 109 -13.30 -13.40 3.60
CA LYS A 109 -12.88 -14.68 3.03
C LYS A 109 -11.36 -14.82 3.03
N ARG A 110 -10.62 -13.78 2.62
CA ARG A 110 -9.14 -13.78 2.61
C ARG A 110 -8.55 -13.96 4.00
N LEU A 111 -9.08 -13.25 5.00
CA LEU A 111 -8.62 -13.38 6.39
C LEU A 111 -8.97 -14.74 6.99
N ALA A 112 -10.14 -15.30 6.67
CA ALA A 112 -10.49 -16.66 7.09
C ALA A 112 -9.56 -17.72 6.49
N ASP A 113 -9.24 -17.61 5.20
CA ASP A 113 -8.31 -18.53 4.54
C ASP A 113 -6.88 -18.38 5.09
N ALA A 114 -6.43 -17.14 5.38
CA ALA A 114 -5.15 -16.88 6.04
C ALA A 114 -5.08 -17.56 7.42
N ALA A 115 -6.16 -17.49 8.21
CA ALA A 115 -6.22 -18.12 9.53
C ALA A 115 -6.14 -19.65 9.46
N ILE A 116 -6.61 -20.28 8.39
CA ILE A 116 -6.47 -21.74 8.20
C ILE A 116 -5.00 -22.11 7.98
N TYR A 117 -4.29 -21.38 7.11
CA TYR A 117 -2.86 -21.57 6.92
C TYR A 117 -2.09 -21.35 8.23
N ALA A 118 -2.36 -20.26 8.95
CA ALA A 118 -1.70 -19.98 10.23
C ALA A 118 -1.93 -21.10 11.26
N ARG A 119 -3.16 -21.63 11.39
CA ARG A 119 -3.43 -22.75 12.30
C ARG A 119 -2.67 -24.02 11.92
N ARG A 120 -2.51 -24.29 10.62
CA ARG A 120 -1.71 -25.43 10.16
C ARG A 120 -0.22 -25.20 10.40
N ALA A 121 0.25 -23.96 10.27
CA ALA A 121 1.60 -23.57 10.63
C ALA A 121 1.87 -23.79 12.13
N ASP A 122 0.96 -23.35 12.99
CA ASP A 122 1.04 -23.57 14.45
C ASP A 122 1.13 -25.07 14.76
N ALA A 123 0.26 -25.89 14.15
CA ALA A 123 0.27 -27.33 14.33
C ALA A 123 1.57 -27.99 13.83
N SER A 124 2.14 -27.50 12.74
CA SER A 124 3.44 -27.96 12.22
C SER A 124 4.57 -27.59 13.18
N GLY A 125 4.52 -26.40 13.78
CA GLY A 125 5.45 -25.96 14.82
C GLY A 125 5.43 -26.83 16.08
N LEU A 126 4.26 -27.33 16.50
CA LEU A 126 4.14 -28.24 17.66
C LEU A 126 4.89 -29.56 17.48
N VAL A 127 5.12 -29.99 16.23
CA VAL A 127 5.90 -31.19 15.89
C VAL A 127 7.25 -30.85 15.28
N PHE A 128 7.72 -29.61 15.47
CA PHE A 128 9.02 -29.11 15.01
C PHE A 128 9.21 -29.11 13.49
N ASP A 129 8.13 -29.21 12.70
CA ASP A 129 8.16 -29.04 11.24
C ASP A 129 8.14 -27.55 10.88
N TYR A 130 9.22 -26.86 11.24
CA TYR A 130 9.38 -25.43 11.07
C TYR A 130 9.45 -25.00 9.60
N LYS A 131 9.88 -25.88 8.70
CA LYS A 131 9.91 -25.60 7.26
C LYS A 131 8.50 -25.47 6.70
N SER A 132 7.62 -26.42 7.04
CA SER A 132 6.21 -26.33 6.64
C SER A 132 5.52 -25.14 7.32
N ALA A 133 5.81 -24.90 8.60
CA ALA A 133 5.26 -23.75 9.33
C ALA A 133 5.62 -22.41 8.65
N ALA A 134 6.88 -22.21 8.29
CA ALA A 134 7.33 -21.01 7.56
C ALA A 134 6.57 -20.82 6.24
N GLY A 135 6.44 -21.90 5.45
CA GLY A 135 5.70 -21.86 4.18
C GLY A 135 4.22 -21.47 4.35
N ASP A 136 3.58 -21.96 5.41
CA ASP A 136 2.18 -21.66 5.70
C ASP A 136 1.98 -20.23 6.23
N TYR A 137 2.86 -19.73 7.10
CA TYR A 137 2.82 -18.33 7.51
C TYR A 137 3.06 -17.37 6.34
N ALA A 138 3.94 -17.71 5.40
CA ALA A 138 4.13 -16.93 4.18
C ALA A 138 2.84 -16.86 3.33
N LYS A 139 2.08 -17.98 3.25
CA LYS A 139 0.75 -17.99 2.59
C LYS A 139 -0.27 -17.16 3.36
N ALA A 140 -0.31 -17.28 4.68
CA ALA A 140 -1.19 -16.48 5.52
C ALA A 140 -0.91 -14.98 5.37
N PHE A 141 0.37 -14.58 5.36
CA PHE A 141 0.81 -13.21 5.08
C PHE A 141 0.27 -12.71 3.73
N SER A 142 0.49 -13.46 2.65
CA SER A 142 0.07 -13.05 1.29
C SER A 142 -1.45 -12.84 1.16
N LEU A 143 -2.24 -13.55 1.98
CA LEU A 143 -3.69 -13.40 2.02
C LEU A 143 -4.14 -12.24 2.89
N ALA A 144 -3.36 -11.84 3.89
CA ALA A 144 -3.74 -10.80 4.86
C ALA A 144 -3.13 -9.42 4.56
N GLU A 145 -2.04 -9.33 3.80
CA GLU A 145 -1.19 -8.12 3.73
C GLU A 145 -1.88 -6.86 3.22
N LYS A 146 -2.92 -6.98 2.39
CA LYS A 146 -3.72 -5.85 1.91
C LYS A 146 -4.82 -5.45 2.91
N TRP A 147 -5.22 -6.37 3.79
CA TRP A 147 -6.53 -6.34 4.44
C TRP A 147 -6.48 -6.05 5.94
N ASP A 148 -5.38 -6.41 6.61
CA ASP A 148 -5.23 -6.26 8.05
C ASP A 148 -3.75 -6.10 8.44
N ASP A 149 -3.36 -4.89 8.87
CA ASP A 149 -1.97 -4.56 9.21
C ASP A 149 -1.42 -5.38 10.37
N LYS A 150 -2.27 -5.70 11.35
CA LYS A 150 -1.85 -6.47 12.53
C LYS A 150 -1.56 -7.92 12.15
N LEU A 151 -2.44 -8.54 11.37
CA LEU A 151 -2.22 -9.90 10.87
C LEU A 151 -1.08 -9.97 9.88
N ARG A 152 -0.93 -8.97 9.01
CA ARG A 152 0.22 -8.82 8.12
C ARG A 152 1.52 -8.85 8.90
N TRP A 153 1.65 -8.02 9.94
CA TRP A 153 2.82 -7.99 10.80
C TRP A 153 3.04 -9.35 11.49
N ASN A 154 1.99 -9.88 12.13
CA ASN A 154 2.07 -11.12 12.89
C ASN A 154 2.53 -12.30 12.02
N TYR A 155 1.86 -12.55 10.89
CA TYR A 155 2.22 -13.67 10.03
C TYR A 155 3.61 -13.54 9.43
N LYS A 156 4.08 -12.33 9.12
CA LYS A 156 5.46 -12.14 8.66
C LYS A 156 6.47 -12.39 9.79
N ASN A 157 6.14 -12.01 11.03
CA ASN A 157 6.98 -12.29 12.19
C ASN A 157 7.09 -13.80 12.44
N GLN A 158 5.95 -14.50 12.44
CA GLN A 158 5.91 -15.94 12.63
C GLN A 158 6.64 -16.70 11.50
N GLU A 159 6.57 -16.22 10.25
CA GLU A 159 7.38 -16.75 9.15
C GLU A 159 8.87 -16.60 9.45
N ALA A 160 9.32 -15.42 9.89
CA ALA A 160 10.71 -15.15 10.23
C ALA A 160 11.21 -16.05 11.37
N GLU A 161 10.42 -16.21 12.43
CA GLU A 161 10.74 -17.07 13.57
C GLU A 161 10.83 -18.55 13.18
N ALA A 162 9.88 -19.04 12.38
CA ALA A 162 9.90 -20.43 11.90
C ALA A 162 11.11 -20.70 10.98
N LEU A 163 11.46 -19.76 10.10
CA LEU A 163 12.66 -19.84 9.27
C LEU A 163 13.94 -19.85 10.11
N ASN A 164 14.01 -19.01 11.15
CA ASN A 164 15.12 -19.00 12.09
C ASN A 164 15.24 -20.33 12.82
N ALA A 165 14.14 -20.86 13.36
CA ALA A 165 14.12 -22.14 14.07
C ALA A 165 14.54 -23.31 13.17
N TYR A 166 14.05 -23.34 11.92
CA TYR A 166 14.46 -24.35 10.93
C TYR A 166 15.96 -24.25 10.59
N GLY A 167 16.45 -23.04 10.28
CA GLY A 167 17.86 -22.81 9.97
C GLY A 167 18.78 -23.12 11.16
N TYR A 168 18.36 -22.78 12.38
CA TYR A 168 19.05 -23.12 13.61
C TYR A 168 19.11 -24.65 13.81
N ALA A 169 18.01 -25.37 13.64
CA ALA A 169 17.99 -26.82 13.84
C ALA A 169 18.79 -27.60 12.79
N THR A 170 18.89 -27.09 11.56
CA THR A 170 19.39 -27.87 10.42
C THR A 170 20.76 -27.46 9.89
N GLY A 171 21.24 -26.25 10.19
CA GLY A 171 22.41 -25.72 9.50
C GLY A 171 22.08 -24.88 8.26
N ASP A 172 20.81 -24.81 7.86
CA ASP A 172 20.38 -24.19 6.60
C ASP A 172 20.54 -22.66 6.62
N LEU A 173 21.57 -22.16 5.95
CA LEU A 173 21.89 -20.73 5.86
C LEU A 173 20.90 -19.97 4.98
N ASP A 174 20.31 -20.61 3.97
CA ASP A 174 19.33 -19.97 3.09
C ASP A 174 18.04 -19.67 3.88
N ALA A 175 17.63 -20.58 4.77
CA ALA A 175 16.51 -20.34 5.67
C ALA A 175 16.78 -19.16 6.63
N LEU A 176 17.99 -19.06 7.19
CA LEU A 176 18.37 -17.93 8.05
C LEU A 176 18.38 -16.61 7.27
N GLN A 177 18.85 -16.63 6.02
CA GLN A 177 18.82 -15.44 5.16
C GLN A 177 17.38 -15.01 4.84
N HIS A 178 16.48 -15.94 4.55
CA HIS A 178 15.05 -15.63 4.35
C HIS A 178 14.38 -15.11 5.63
N SER A 179 14.81 -15.56 6.82
CA SER A 179 14.34 -14.99 8.10
C SER A 179 14.73 -13.51 8.23
N ILE A 180 15.98 -13.15 7.89
CA ILE A 180 16.43 -11.76 7.86
C ILE A 180 15.60 -10.92 6.88
N ASP A 181 15.32 -11.45 5.69
CA ASP A 181 14.52 -10.74 4.69
C ASP A 181 13.05 -10.56 5.12
N ALA A 182 12.50 -11.51 5.87
CA ALA A 182 11.20 -11.38 6.51
C ALA A 182 11.19 -10.28 7.58
N TYR A 183 12.22 -10.18 8.43
CA TYR A 183 12.34 -9.06 9.36
C TYR A 183 12.52 -7.72 8.66
N ARG A 184 13.32 -7.64 7.59
CA ARG A 184 13.44 -6.43 6.76
C ARG A 184 12.11 -6.00 6.16
N THR A 185 11.28 -6.97 5.76
CA THR A 185 9.92 -6.71 5.29
C THR A 185 9.07 -6.05 6.38
N ILE A 186 9.13 -6.57 7.61
CA ILE A 186 8.41 -6.00 8.76
C ILE A 186 8.86 -4.57 9.08
N LEU A 187 10.17 -4.28 9.03
CA LEU A 187 10.70 -2.96 9.32
C LEU A 187 10.12 -1.87 8.39
N ASN A 188 9.74 -2.22 7.15
CA ASN A 188 9.09 -1.30 6.22
C ASN A 188 7.65 -0.93 6.63
N PHE A 189 7.03 -1.67 7.56
CA PHE A 189 5.67 -1.40 8.03
C PHE A 189 5.65 -0.51 9.27
N ILE A 190 6.79 -0.35 9.94
CA ILE A 190 6.86 0.32 11.24
C ILE A 190 7.22 1.79 11.04
N PRO A 191 6.30 2.73 11.34
CA PRO A 191 6.58 4.15 11.20
C PRO A 191 7.62 4.62 12.22
N ASN A 192 8.37 5.67 11.86
CA ASN A 192 9.37 6.33 12.72
C ASN A 192 10.61 5.48 13.06
N GLY A 193 10.84 4.36 12.36
CA GLY A 193 12.13 3.67 12.25
C GLY A 193 12.89 3.50 13.58
N GLU A 194 14.13 3.99 13.62
CA GLU A 194 15.06 3.88 14.77
C GLU A 194 14.54 4.43 16.10
N GLN A 195 13.50 5.25 16.09
CA GLN A 195 12.88 5.78 17.31
C GLN A 195 11.66 4.97 17.74
N ASN A 196 11.27 3.91 17.02
CA ASN A 196 10.10 3.12 17.35
C ASN A 196 10.48 1.87 18.16
N ARG A 197 9.76 1.62 19.26
CA ARG A 197 9.93 0.44 20.10
C ARG A 197 9.80 -0.88 19.32
N ASP A 198 8.77 -1.01 18.49
CA ASP A 198 8.53 -2.25 17.74
C ASP A 198 9.57 -2.45 16.63
N TRP A 199 10.13 -1.35 16.11
CA TRP A 199 11.26 -1.42 15.17
C TRP A 199 12.52 -1.93 15.85
N ALA A 200 12.80 -1.47 17.08
CA ALA A 200 13.89 -1.99 17.90
C ALA A 200 13.71 -3.48 18.24
N ILE A 201 12.50 -3.91 18.61
CA ILE A 201 12.19 -5.35 18.84
C ILE A 201 12.45 -6.17 17.57
N THR A 202 11.95 -5.69 16.43
CA THR A 202 12.11 -6.38 15.14
C THR A 202 13.59 -6.51 14.77
N ARG A 203 14.39 -5.45 14.95
CA ARG A 203 15.84 -5.51 14.72
C ARG A 203 16.56 -6.40 15.71
N ASN A 204 16.19 -6.38 16.98
CA ASN A 204 16.74 -7.28 17.99
C ASN A 204 16.51 -8.75 17.59
N ASN A 205 15.32 -9.11 17.11
CA ASN A 205 15.04 -10.46 16.62
C ASN A 205 15.85 -10.79 15.36
N MET A 206 15.99 -9.86 14.42
CA MET A 206 16.88 -10.01 13.26
C MET A 206 18.35 -10.23 13.67
N ALA A 207 18.82 -9.57 14.72
CA ALA A 207 20.17 -9.74 15.25
C ALA A 207 20.41 -11.11 15.89
N VAL A 208 19.38 -11.75 16.45
CA VAL A 208 19.47 -13.17 16.89
C VAL A 208 19.71 -14.10 15.70
N VAL A 209 19.13 -13.81 14.53
CA VAL A 209 19.40 -14.58 13.30
C VAL A 209 20.84 -14.35 12.84
N LEU A 210 21.31 -13.09 12.85
CA LEU A 210 22.70 -12.77 12.51
C LEU A 210 23.70 -13.45 13.45
N GLN A 211 23.40 -13.50 14.75
CA GLN A 211 24.17 -14.28 15.72
C GLN A 211 24.21 -15.76 15.32
N THR A 212 23.06 -16.37 15.00
CA THR A 212 22.97 -17.78 14.61
C THR A 212 23.83 -18.10 13.38
N ILE A 213 23.87 -17.20 12.39
CA ILE A 213 24.76 -17.35 11.23
C ILE A 213 26.22 -17.18 11.67
N GLY A 214 26.53 -16.12 12.42
CA GLY A 214 27.89 -15.79 12.85
C GLY A 214 28.54 -16.86 13.73
N GLU A 215 27.77 -17.57 14.56
CA GLU A 215 28.25 -18.70 15.36
C GLU A 215 28.73 -19.90 14.51
N ARG A 216 28.42 -19.92 13.22
CA ARG A 216 28.79 -20.97 12.26
C ARG A 216 29.84 -20.50 11.25
N GLU A 217 30.04 -19.20 11.13
CA GLU A 217 31.03 -18.60 10.25
C GLU A 217 32.39 -18.53 10.97
N THR A 218 33.48 -18.48 10.20
CA THR A 218 34.83 -18.23 10.76
C THR A 218 35.09 -16.74 10.96
N GLU A 219 34.38 -15.90 10.22
CA GLU A 219 34.49 -14.44 10.28
C GLU A 219 33.53 -13.88 11.34
N THR A 220 33.95 -12.81 12.02
CA THR A 220 33.18 -12.18 13.11
C THR A 220 32.20 -11.11 12.63
N ALA A 221 32.15 -10.81 11.34
CA ALA A 221 31.42 -9.66 10.80
C ALA A 221 29.92 -9.67 11.17
N ARG A 222 29.26 -10.84 11.12
CA ARG A 222 27.85 -10.96 11.50
C ARG A 222 27.61 -10.86 13.00
N LEU A 223 28.54 -11.37 13.81
CA LEU A 223 28.50 -11.22 15.27
C LEU A 223 28.67 -9.74 15.65
N GLU A 224 29.62 -9.03 15.02
CA GLU A 224 29.81 -7.59 15.22
C GLU A 224 28.58 -6.77 14.81
N GLU A 225 27.93 -7.15 13.69
CA GLU A 225 26.68 -6.54 13.27
C GLU A 225 25.55 -6.78 14.28
N ALA A 226 25.37 -8.02 14.75
CA ALA A 226 24.39 -8.36 15.78
C ALA A 226 24.62 -7.56 17.08
N ALA A 227 25.87 -7.49 17.56
CA ALA A 227 26.23 -6.72 18.75
C ALA A 227 25.89 -5.23 18.60
N ARG A 228 26.13 -4.66 17.41
CA ARG A 228 25.79 -3.26 17.13
C ARG A 228 24.28 -3.03 17.16
N ILE A 229 23.50 -3.93 16.55
CA ILE A 229 22.03 -3.87 16.59
C ILE A 229 21.49 -3.98 18.02
N PHE A 230 22.04 -4.89 18.84
CA PHE A 230 21.63 -5.03 20.24
C PHE A 230 21.91 -3.75 21.04
N ARG A 231 23.09 -3.13 20.84
CA ARG A 231 23.42 -1.83 21.47
C ARG A 231 22.48 -0.71 21.04
N ASP A 232 22.16 -0.60 19.75
CA ASP A 232 21.22 0.40 19.25
C ASP A 232 19.82 0.20 19.87
N SER A 233 19.36 -1.05 19.98
CA SER A 233 18.04 -1.39 20.52
C SER A 233 17.92 -1.08 22.02
N LEU A 234 19.01 -1.26 22.78
CA LEU A 234 19.07 -0.94 24.21
C LEU A 234 18.78 0.55 24.48
N VAL A 235 19.27 1.45 23.64
CA VAL A 235 19.00 2.91 23.76
C VAL A 235 17.50 3.19 23.63
N VAL A 236 16.82 2.50 22.72
CA VAL A 236 15.38 2.64 22.54
C VAL A 236 14.64 2.06 23.74
N PHE A 237 14.97 0.85 24.19
CA PHE A 237 14.28 0.20 25.31
C PHE A 237 14.46 0.96 26.62
N GLU A 238 15.63 1.55 26.87
CA GLU A 238 15.86 2.41 28.04
C GLU A 238 14.99 3.67 27.99
N ARG A 239 14.93 4.35 26.83
CA ARG A 239 14.10 5.54 26.64
C ARG A 239 12.62 5.25 26.84
N GLU A 240 12.14 4.11 26.31
CA GLU A 240 10.75 3.66 26.41
C GLU A 240 10.42 3.01 27.78
N LYS A 241 11.42 2.80 28.65
CA LYS A 241 11.29 2.10 29.94
C LYS A 241 10.73 0.67 29.79
N ASP A 242 11.23 -0.03 28.78
CA ASP A 242 10.86 -1.41 28.49
C ASP A 242 11.88 -2.40 29.06
N ASP A 243 11.79 -2.60 30.37
CA ASP A 243 12.77 -3.40 31.13
C ASP A 243 12.89 -4.85 30.62
N LEU A 244 11.81 -5.42 30.07
CA LEU A 244 11.79 -6.78 29.58
C LEU A 244 12.63 -6.93 28.30
N ASN A 245 12.40 -6.06 27.31
CA ASN A 245 13.19 -6.10 26.07
C ASN A 245 14.62 -5.60 26.30
N TRP A 246 14.82 -4.67 27.22
CA TRP A 246 16.15 -4.24 27.63
C TRP A 246 16.97 -5.41 28.18
N ALA A 247 16.41 -6.18 29.12
CA ALA A 247 17.10 -7.34 29.70
C ALA A 247 17.38 -8.43 28.65
N ALA A 248 16.43 -8.70 27.76
CA ALA A 248 16.63 -9.65 26.66
C ALA A 248 17.75 -9.22 25.71
N ALA A 249 17.79 -7.95 25.31
CA ALA A 249 18.84 -7.41 24.46
C ALA A 249 20.23 -7.43 25.12
N GLN A 250 20.33 -7.17 26.43
CA GLN A 250 21.58 -7.32 27.18
C GLN A 250 22.08 -8.77 27.18
N ASN A 251 21.19 -9.73 27.41
CA ASN A 251 21.57 -11.15 27.40
C ASN A 251 22.08 -11.59 26.02
N ASN A 252 21.37 -11.18 24.96
CA ASN A 252 21.80 -11.50 23.59
C ASN A 252 23.14 -10.82 23.24
N LEU A 253 23.34 -9.56 23.65
CA LEU A 253 24.61 -8.88 23.49
C LEU A 253 25.74 -9.62 24.22
N ALA A 254 25.51 -10.09 25.45
CA ALA A 254 26.48 -10.86 26.19
C ALA A 254 26.83 -12.18 25.45
N ASN A 255 25.83 -12.90 24.94
CA ASN A 255 26.05 -14.13 24.17
C ASN A 255 26.92 -13.90 22.93
N VAL A 256 26.66 -12.81 22.19
CA VAL A 256 27.46 -12.45 21.01
C VAL A 256 28.90 -12.11 21.39
N LEU A 257 29.13 -11.40 22.49
CA LEU A 257 30.47 -10.98 22.92
C LEU A 257 31.32 -12.12 23.51
N LEU A 258 30.71 -13.28 23.81
CA LEU A 258 31.42 -14.47 24.30
C LEU A 258 31.98 -15.34 23.17
N LYS A 259 31.57 -15.12 21.92
CA LYS A 259 31.96 -15.89 20.74
C LYS A 259 33.16 -15.24 20.06
#